data_AF-A0A9D1LN13-F1
#
_entry.id   AF-A0A9D1LN13-F1
#
_cell.length_a   1.000
_cell.length_b   1.000
_cell.length_c   1.000
_cell.angle_alpha   90.00
_cell.angle_beta   90.00
_cell.angle_gamma   90.00
#
_symmetry.space_group_name_H-M   'P 1'
#
loop_
_entity.id
_entity.type
_entity.pdbx_description
1 polymer ?
#
loop_
_entity_poly.entity_id
_entity_poly.type
_entity_poly.pdbx_seq_one_letter_code
_entity_poly.pdbx_strand_id
1 'polypeptide(L)'
;MEDIELEKIMKAIADPTRIRIIQLLPSDGGICACRLLENLKITQGTLSHHMKVLCEAGLVNCAKDGKWCRYTINQAALDNLISFLSCLGKGR
;
A
#
# COMPACT_ATOMS: atom_id res chain seq x y z
N MET A 1 8.18 9.21 12.34
CA MET A 1 7.88 7.78 12.15
C MET A 1 8.43 7.05 13.36
N GLU A 2 7.57 6.35 14.08
CA GLU A 2 7.95 5.56 15.25
C GLU A 2 8.35 4.14 14.83
N ASP A 3 9.11 3.43 15.67
CA ASP A 3 9.61 2.09 15.35
C ASP A 3 8.48 1.09 15.06
N ILE A 4 7.37 1.18 15.81
CA ILE A 4 6.17 0.31 15.62
C ILE A 4 5.51 0.59 14.26
N GLU A 5 5.48 1.85 13.82
CA GLU A 5 4.92 2.24 12.53
C GLU A 5 5.80 1.74 11.39
N LEU A 6 7.11 1.91 11.51
CA LEU A 6 8.10 1.40 10.56
C LEU A 6 8.00 -0.13 10.44
N GLU A 7 7.93 -0.85 11.57
CA GLU A 7 7.79 -2.31 11.59
C GLU A 7 6.57 -2.78 10.78
N LYS A 8 5.41 -2.13 10.96
CA LYS A 8 4.18 -2.43 10.22
C LYS A 8 4.35 -2.20 8.72
N ILE A 9 4.92 -1.06 8.34
CA ILE A 9 5.19 -0.71 6.93
C ILE A 9 6.14 -1.72 6.30
N MET A 10 7.26 -2.03 6.97
CA MET A 10 8.27 -2.96 6.47
C MET A 10 7.71 -4.38 6.29
N LYS A 11 6.91 -4.87 7.26
CA LYS A 11 6.20 -6.17 7.14
C LYS A 11 5.17 -6.16 6.00
N ALA A 12 4.50 -5.03 5.77
CA ALA A 12 3.56 -4.90 4.68
C ALA A 12 4.25 -4.90 3.31
N ILE A 13 5.42 -4.28 3.15
CA ILE A 13 6.14 -4.29 1.86
C ILE A 13 6.99 -5.55 1.63
N ALA A 14 7.29 -6.35 2.67
CA ALA A 14 8.11 -7.58 2.54
C ALA A 14 7.46 -8.73 1.75
N ASP A 15 6.32 -8.50 1.09
CA ASP A 15 5.60 -9.48 0.27
C ASP A 15 5.58 -9.03 -1.20
N PRO A 16 5.99 -9.90 -2.14
CA PRO A 16 6.13 -9.52 -3.55
C PRO A 16 4.79 -9.17 -4.21
N THR A 17 3.69 -9.79 -3.79
CA THR A 17 2.34 -9.47 -4.29
C THR A 17 1.93 -8.08 -3.83
N ARG A 18 2.22 -7.72 -2.59
CA ARG A 18 1.93 -6.37 -2.05
C ARG A 18 2.79 -5.30 -2.71
N ILE A 19 4.07 -5.57 -2.98
CA ILE A 19 4.91 -4.68 -3.81
C ILE A 19 4.26 -4.49 -5.19
N ARG A 20 3.82 -5.57 -5.83
CA ARG A 20 3.18 -5.49 -7.14
C ARG A 20 1.88 -4.69 -7.11
N ILE A 21 1.06 -4.85 -6.06
CA ILE A 21 -0.14 -4.05 -5.84
C ILE A 21 0.23 -2.57 -5.75
N ILE A 22 1.19 -2.21 -4.90
CA ILE A 22 1.67 -0.82 -4.72
C ILE A 22 2.10 -0.20 -6.06
N GLN A 23 2.84 -0.94 -6.88
CA GLN A 23 3.28 -0.48 -8.22
C GLN A 23 2.15 -0.21 -9.21
N LEU A 24 0.99 -0.85 -9.02
CA LEU A 24 -0.17 -0.73 -9.91
C LEU A 24 -1.17 0.32 -9.44
N LEU A 25 -1.06 0.80 -8.20
CA LEU A 25 -1.98 1.78 -7.65
C LEU A 25 -1.68 3.18 -8.16
N PRO A 26 -2.70 3.92 -8.63
CA PRO A 26 -2.52 5.31 -9.01
C PRO A 26 -2.43 6.21 -7.75
N SER A 27 -1.76 7.36 -7.88
CA SER A 27 -1.71 8.40 -6.84
C SER A 27 -3.03 9.16 -6.70
N ASP A 28 -3.79 9.28 -7.79
CA ASP A 28 -5.08 9.95 -7.85
C ASP A 28 -6.13 9.12 -8.60
N GLY A 29 -7.38 9.58 -8.59
CA GLY A 29 -8.50 8.96 -9.34
C GLY A 29 -8.97 7.59 -8.83
N GLY A 30 -8.12 6.81 -8.17
CA GLY A 30 -8.39 5.52 -7.55
C GLY A 30 -8.76 4.39 -8.52
N ILE A 31 -8.39 3.16 -8.19
CA ILE A 31 -8.72 1.96 -8.97
C ILE A 31 -9.60 0.99 -8.16
N CYS A 32 -10.57 0.34 -8.80
CA CYS A 32 -11.36 -0.70 -8.13
C CYS A 32 -10.54 -1.98 -7.95
N ALA A 33 -10.89 -2.78 -6.93
CA ALA A 33 -10.32 -4.12 -6.75
C ALA A 33 -10.48 -5.00 -7.99
N CYS A 34 -11.61 -4.89 -8.70
CA CYS A 34 -11.88 -5.62 -9.94
C CYS A 34 -10.78 -5.43 -11.01
N ARG A 35 -10.52 -4.17 -11.36
CA ARG A 35 -9.54 -3.76 -12.38
C ARG A 35 -8.12 -4.09 -11.97
N LEU A 36 -7.83 -3.99 -10.67
CA LEU A 36 -6.53 -4.38 -10.16
C LEU A 36 -6.31 -5.90 -10.26
N LEU A 37 -7.35 -6.70 -9.99
CA LEU A 37 -7.29 -8.16 -10.06
C LEU A 37 -7.00 -8.67 -11.48
N GLU A 38 -7.44 -7.96 -12.52
CA GLU A 38 -7.11 -8.28 -13.93
C GLU A 38 -5.59 -8.33 -14.20
N ASN A 39 -4.80 -7.62 -13.39
CA ASN A 39 -3.35 -7.52 -13.52
C ASN A 39 -2.58 -8.43 -12.54
N LEU A 40 -3.29 -9.24 -11.75
CA LEU A 40 -2.73 -10.06 -10.66
C LEU A 40 -3.16 -11.52 -10.80
N LYS A 41 -2.23 -12.45 -10.61
CA LYS A 41 -2.50 -13.90 -10.63
C LYS A 41 -2.94 -14.41 -9.25
N ILE A 42 -3.95 -13.79 -8.64
CA ILE A 42 -4.45 -14.13 -7.29
C ILE A 42 -5.98 -14.15 -7.25
N THR A 43 -6.55 -14.66 -6.16
CA THR A 43 -8.01 -14.62 -5.93
C THR A 43 -8.47 -13.27 -5.37
N GLN A 44 -9.76 -12.98 -5.48
CA GLN A 44 -10.35 -11.77 -4.86
C GLN A 44 -10.21 -11.76 -3.33
N GLY A 45 -10.31 -12.93 -2.67
CA GLY A 45 -10.12 -13.05 -1.23
C GLY A 45 -8.68 -12.72 -0.82
N THR A 46 -7.71 -13.23 -1.58
CA THR A 46 -6.29 -12.90 -1.40
C THR A 46 -6.03 -11.42 -1.62
N LEU A 47 -6.60 -10.82 -2.66
CA LEU A 47 -6.49 -9.37 -2.90
C LEU A 47 -7.09 -8.55 -1.75
N SER A 48 -8.27 -8.92 -1.26
CA SER A 48 -8.90 -8.25 -0.11
C SER A 48 -8.03 -8.30 1.14
N HIS A 49 -7.41 -9.45 1.40
CA HIS A 49 -6.47 -9.59 2.52
C HIS A 49 -5.26 -8.67 2.36
N HIS A 50 -4.63 -8.65 1.18
CA HIS A 50 -3.51 -7.74 0.91
C HIS A 50 -3.91 -6.27 1.02
N MET A 51 -5.08 -5.88 0.53
CA MET A 51 -5.58 -4.51 0.65
C MET A 51 -5.80 -4.11 2.09
N LYS A 52 -6.35 -5.00 2.92
CA LYS A 52 -6.51 -4.75 4.35
C LYS A 52 -5.16 -4.47 5.01
N VAL A 53 -4.17 -5.34 4.80
CA VAL A 53 -2.81 -5.18 5.35
C VAL A 53 -2.16 -3.86 4.89
N LEU A 54 -2.29 -3.53 3.61
CA LEU A 54 -1.74 -2.30 3.05
C LEU A 54 -2.43 -1.03 3.57
N CYS A 55 -3.74 -1.06 3.77
CA CYS A 55 -4.49 0.04 4.37
C CYS A 55 -4.15 0.20 5.87
N GLU A 56 -4.05 -0.91 6.62
CA GLU A 56 -3.65 -0.90 8.04
C GLU A 56 -2.22 -0.40 8.24
N ALA A 57 -1.33 -0.65 7.27
CA ALA A 57 0.02 -0.09 7.24
C ALA A 57 0.08 1.37 6.77
N GLY A 58 -1.05 1.97 6.37
CA GLY A 58 -1.14 3.35 5.91
C GLY A 58 -0.54 3.61 4.52
N LEU A 59 -0.10 2.58 3.79
CA LEU A 59 0.50 2.70 2.46
C LEU A 59 -0.53 2.89 1.35
N VAL A 60 -1.77 2.46 1.58
CA VAL A 60 -2.86 2.51 0.60
C VAL A 60 -4.06 3.19 1.22
N ASN A 61 -4.66 4.10 0.47
CA ASN A 61 -5.93 4.73 0.83
C ASN A 61 -7.08 3.91 0.26
N CYS A 62 -8.18 3.85 0.99
CA CYS A 62 -9.42 3.19 0.58
C CYS A 62 -10.58 4.16 0.74
N ALA A 63 -11.14 4.62 -0.38
CA ALA A 63 -12.33 5.46 -0.40
C ALA A 63 -13.54 4.62 -0.83
N LYS A 64 -14.64 4.70 -0.06
CA LYS A 64 -15.90 4.07 -0.44
C LYS A 64 -16.58 4.89 -1.55
N ASP A 65 -16.97 4.21 -2.61
CA ASP A 65 -17.74 4.72 -3.74
C ASP A 65 -18.99 3.85 -3.90
N GLY A 66 -20.03 4.19 -3.13
CA GLY A 66 -21.23 3.38 -2.97
C GLY A 66 -20.93 2.01 -2.36
N LYS A 67 -21.17 0.93 -3.13
CA LYS A 67 -20.88 -0.46 -2.75
C LYS A 67 -19.43 -0.87 -3.00
N TRP A 68 -18.67 -0.04 -3.71
CA TRP A 68 -17.32 -0.35 -4.16
C TRP A 68 -16.29 0.44 -3.36
N CYS A 69 -15.04 -0.02 -3.39
CA CYS A 69 -13.91 0.71 -2.86
C CYS A 69 -12.99 1.12 -4.01
N ARG A 70 -12.48 2.35 -3.94
CA ARG A 70 -11.41 2.84 -4.81
C ARG A 70 -10.13 2.96 -4.00
N TYR A 71 -9.06 2.40 -4.53
CA TYR A 71 -7.75 2.38 -3.89
C TYR A 71 -6.79 3.34 -4.60
N THR A 72 -6.06 4.13 -3.81
CA THR A 72 -4.93 4.94 -4.27
C THR A 72 -3.71 4.66 -3.41
N ILE A 73 -2.53 4.91 -3.95
CA ILE A 73 -1.32 4.91 -3.14
C ILE A 73 -1.34 6.11 -2.18
N ASN A 74 -0.88 5.92 -0.94
CA ASN A 74 -0.68 7.02 -0.01
C ASN A 74 0.70 7.64 -0.23
N GLN A 75 0.77 8.63 -1.13
CA GLN A 75 2.03 9.28 -1.49
C GLN A 75 2.74 9.89 -0.29
N ALA A 76 1.99 10.54 0.62
CA ALA A 76 2.57 11.16 1.81
C ALA A 76 3.23 10.13 2.74
N ALA A 77 2.64 8.95 2.90
CA ALA A 77 3.24 7.87 3.69
C ALA A 77 4.55 7.35 3.07
N LEU A 78 4.59 7.22 1.73
CA LEU A 78 5.81 6.82 1.03
C LEU A 78 6.91 7.88 1.14
N ASP A 79 6.57 9.16 0.97
CA ASP A 79 7.55 10.26 1.10
C ASP A 79 8.14 10.32 2.51
N ASN A 80 7.29 10.11 3.54
CA ASN A 80 7.72 10.02 4.92
C ASN A 80 8.66 8.84 5.16
N LEU A 81 8.35 7.65 4.59
CA LEU A 81 9.21 6.48 4.68
C LEU A 81 10.57 6.72 4.01
N ILE A 82 10.58 7.28 2.80
CA ILE A 82 11.81 7.59 2.06
C ILE A 82 12.67 8.59 2.84
N SER A 83 12.06 9.65 3.37
CA SER A 83 12.74 10.65 4.18
C SER A 83 13.36 10.03 5.44
N PHE A 84 12.60 9.18 6.14
CA PHE A 84 13.07 8.48 7.33
C PHE A 84 14.23 7.53 7.04
N LEU A 85 14.13 6.68 6.02
CA LEU A 85 15.20 5.76 5.62
C LEU A 85 16.45 6.51 5.13
N SER A 86 16.27 7.63 4.44
CA SER A 86 17.38 8.50 4.01
C SER A 86 18.10 9.12 5.21
N CYS A 87 17.36 9.46 6.27
CA CYS A 87 17.93 9.96 7.53
C CYS A 87 18.74 8.85 8.22
N LEU A 88 18.23 7.62 8.29
CA LEU A 88 18.96 6.48 8.87
C LEU A 88 20.25 6.14 8.11
N GLY A 89 20.24 6.26 6.78
CA GLY A 89 21.39 5.97 5.91
C GLY A 89 22.48 7.04 5.91
N LYS A 90 22.14 8.29 6.28
CA LYS A 90 23.11 9.34 6.56
C LYS A 90 23.65 9.08 7.96
N GLY A 91 24.77 8.36 8.04
CA GLY A 91 25.35 7.78 9.24
C GLY A 91 25.16 8.59 10.54
N ARG A 92 24.89 7.86 11.62
CA ARG A 92 25.25 8.30 12.97
C ARG A 92 26.75 8.50 13.08
#